data_AF-A0A0F9IVB4-F1
#
_entry.id   AF-A0A0F9IVB4-F1
#
_cell.length_a   1.000
_cell.length_b   1.000
_cell.length_c   1.000
_cell.angle_alpha   90.00
_cell.angle_beta   90.00
_cell.angle_gamma   90.00
#
_symmetry.space_group_name_H-M   'P 1'
#
loop_
_entity.id
_entity.type
_entity.pdbx_description
1 polymer ?
#
loop_
_entity_poly.entity_id
_entity_poly.type
_entity_poly.pdbx_seq_one_letter_code
_entity_poly.pdbx_strand_id
1 'polypeptide(L)' 'MEEKEIEEHKKKIDEMSQTDMARLWRFAPSGHLYFKSDLPLSKQFHNRFKELGGITPKISKAIGW' A
#
# COMPACT_ATOMS: atom_id res chain seq x y z
N MET A 1 -0.36 4.20 -18.33
CA MET A 1 -1.39 4.30 -17.28
C MET A 1 -2.05 5.64 -17.47
N GLU A 2 -3.35 5.64 -17.67
CA GLU A 2 -4.09 6.88 -17.86
C GLU A 2 -4.31 7.57 -16.51
N GLU A 3 -4.51 8.89 -16.50
CA GLU A 3 -4.72 9.66 -15.27
C GLU A 3 -5.92 9.13 -14.46
N LYS A 4 -6.95 8.65 -15.15
CA LYS A 4 -8.15 8.06 -14.55
C LYS A 4 -7.83 6.77 -13.77
N GLU A 5 -6.99 5.90 -14.33
CA GLU A 5 -6.56 4.67 -13.65
C GLU A 5 -5.73 5.00 -12.40
N ILE A 6 -4.86 6.01 -12.48
CA ILE A 6 -4.09 6.49 -11.32
C ILE A 6 -5.03 6.97 -10.22
N GLU A 7 -6.08 7.72 -10.55
CA GLU A 7 -7.03 8.21 -9.57
C GLU A 7 -7.83 7.07 -8.90
N GLU A 8 -8.26 6.07 -9.68
CA GLU A 8 -8.93 4.88 -9.13
C GLU A 8 -8.02 4.11 -8.17
N HIS A 9 -6.74 3.96 -8.52
CA HIS A 9 -5.77 3.32 -7.64
C HIS A 9 -5.49 4.13 -6.37
N LYS A 10 -5.49 5.47 -6.43
CA LYS A 10 -5.41 6.32 -5.24
C LYS A 10 -6.60 6.11 -4.32
N LYS A 11 -7.83 6.08 -4.86
CA LYS A 11 -9.04 5.80 -4.07
C LYS A 11 -8.96 4.44 -3.40
N LYS A 12 -8.54 3.40 -4.14
CA LYS A 12 -8.31 2.07 -3.58
C LYS A 12 -7.31 2.10 -2.43
N ILE A 13 -6.20 2.83 -2.57
CA ILE A 13 -5.20 3.01 -1.51
C ILE A 13 -5.83 3.65 -0.27
N ASP A 14 -6.62 4.71 -0.44
CA ASP A 14 -7.24 5.43 0.69
C ASP A 14 -8.26 4.55 1.45
N GLU A 15 -8.94 3.66 0.74
CA GLU A 15 -9.89 2.67 1.27
C GLU A 15 -9.23 1.46 1.94
N MET A 16 -7.92 1.21 1.73
CA MET A 16 -7.27 0.03 2.32
C MET A 16 -7.14 0.16 3.83
N SER A 17 -7.36 -0.96 4.53
CA SER A 17 -7.04 -1.06 5.94
C SER A 17 -5.52 -1.16 6.15
N GLN A 18 -5.06 -0.83 7.37
CA GLN A 18 -3.66 -1.00 7.77
C GLN A 18 -3.15 -2.43 7.54
N THR A 19 -4.01 -3.42 7.80
CA THR A 19 -3.69 -4.85 7.64
C THR A 19 -3.51 -5.22 6.17
N ASP A 20 -4.39 -4.72 5.28
CA ASP A 20 -4.29 -5.01 3.84
C ASP A 20 -3.05 -4.36 3.24
N MET A 21 -2.75 -3.12 3.65
CA MET A 21 -1.51 -2.47 3.28
C MET A 21 -0.27 -3.21 3.79
N ALA A 22 -0.29 -3.70 5.04
CA ALA A 22 0.80 -4.48 5.60
C ALA A 22 1.00 -5.83 4.86
N ARG A 23 -0.09 -6.47 4.42
CA ARG A 23 -0.03 -7.67 3.57
C ARG A 23 0.61 -7.36 2.22
N LEU A 24 0.17 -6.29 1.55
CA LEU A 24 0.77 -5.86 0.28
C LEU A 24 2.25 -5.53 0.44
N TRP A 25 2.62 -4.78 1.48
CA TRP A 25 4.00 -4.44 1.76
C TRP A 25 4.91 -5.67 1.92
N ARG A 26 4.38 -6.76 2.47
CA ARG A 26 5.16 -7.96 2.79
C ARG A 26 5.16 -9.02 1.69
N PHE A 27 4.06 -9.15 0.94
CA PHE A 27 3.84 -10.28 0.04
C PHE A 27 3.62 -9.89 -1.42
N ALA A 28 3.50 -8.61 -1.75
CA ALA A 28 3.36 -8.22 -3.14
C ALA A 28 4.62 -8.60 -3.94
N PRO A 29 4.47 -8.99 -5.21
CA PRO A 29 5.61 -9.28 -6.06
C PRO A 29 6.45 -8.02 -6.29
N SER A 30 7.76 -8.22 -6.50
CA SER A 30 8.66 -7.15 -6.94
C SER A 30 8.12 -6.47 -8.20
N GLY A 31 8.11 -5.13 -8.20
CA GLY A 31 7.55 -4.34 -9.29
C GLY A 31 6.04 -4.09 -9.20
N HIS A 32 5.40 -4.38 -8.06
CA HIS A 32 4.01 -4.00 -7.82
C HIS A 32 3.79 -2.50 -8.01
N LEU A 33 2.65 -2.14 -8.60
CA LEU A 33 2.32 -0.77 -9.01
C LEU A 33 2.46 0.26 -7.88
N TYR A 34 2.01 -0.09 -6.68
CA TYR A 34 2.06 0.79 -5.50
C TYR A 34 3.47 0.94 -4.91
N PHE A 35 4.47 0.25 -5.45
CA PHE A 35 5.86 0.34 -5.03
C PHE A 35 6.78 0.84 -6.14
N LYS A 36 6.23 1.18 -7.31
CA LYS A 36 7.04 1.77 -8.37
C LYS A 36 7.21 3.27 -8.14
N SER A 37 8.48 3.69 -8.06
CA SER A 37 8.87 5.08 -7.78
C SER A 37 8.56 6.07 -8.92
N ASP A 38 8.36 5.57 -10.15
CA ASP A 38 7.94 6.33 -11.33
C ASP A 38 6.47 6.74 -11.29
N LEU A 39 5.68 6.18 -10.36
CA LEU A 39 4.26 6.45 -10.23
C LEU A 39 3.92 7.21 -8.94
N PRO A 40 2.97 8.17 -8.99
CA PRO A 40 2.53 8.90 -7.81
C PRO A 40 1.82 8.00 -6.77
N LEU A 41 1.45 6.78 -7.17
CA LEU A 41 0.82 5.78 -6.32
C LEU A 41 1.73 5.32 -5.18
N SER A 42 3.05 5.25 -5.43
CA SER A 42 3.99 4.84 -4.39
C SER A 42 4.04 5.83 -3.24
N LYS A 43 4.02 7.13 -3.54
CA LYS A 43 3.95 8.18 -2.53
C LYS A 43 2.64 8.13 -1.75
N GLN A 44 1.51 7.95 -2.44
CA GLN A 44 0.20 7.86 -1.79
C GLN A 44 0.12 6.66 -0.85
N PHE A 45 0.53 5.48 -1.32
CA PHE A 45 0.55 4.27 -0.50
C PHE A 45 1.41 4.46 0.75
N HIS A 46 2.63 4.98 0.59
CA HIS A 46 3.55 5.13 1.71
C HIS A 46 3.05 6.15 2.75
N ASN A 47 2.46 7.27 2.31
CA ASN A 47 1.87 8.26 3.19
C ASN A 47 0.71 7.66 3.99
N ARG A 48 -0.26 7.05 3.29
CA ARG A 48 -1.42 6.44 3.93
C ARG A 48 -1.02 5.31 4.88
N PHE A 49 -0.06 4.48 4.47
CA PHE A 49 0.43 3.40 5.31
C PHE A 49 1.11 3.91 6.57
N LYS A 50 1.88 5.00 6.46
CA LYS A 50 2.50 5.68 7.60
C LYS A 50 1.47 6.31 8.53
N GLU A 51 0.44 6.97 8.00
CA GLU A 51 -0.67 7.54 8.77
C GLU A 51 -1.43 6.47 9.56
N LEU A 52 -1.61 5.29 8.99
CA LEU A 52 -2.24 4.15 9.65
C LEU A 52 -1.33 3.46 10.67
N GLY A 53 -0.05 3.86 10.79
CA GLY A 53 0.91 3.33 11.76
C GLY A 53 1.82 2.22 11.23
N GLY A 54 1.84 1.99 9.92
CA GLY A 54 2.76 1.07 9.25
C GLY A 54 2.61 -0.40 9.69
N ILE A 55 3.70 -1.17 9.56
CA ILE A 55 3.76 -2.53 10.12
C ILE A 55 4.02 -2.44 11.62
N THR A 56 3.05 -2.88 12.41
CA THR A 56 3.20 -3.07 13.86
C THR A 56 3.50 -4.54 14.19
N PRO A 57 4.10 -4.85 15.36
CA PRO A 57 4.31 -6.23 15.79
C PRO A 57 3.01 -7.05 15.83
N LYS A 58 1.90 -6.43 16.25
CA LYS A 58 0.57 -7.05 16.28
C LYS A 58 0.11 -7.46 14.88
N ILE A 59 0.23 -6.56 13.90
CA ILE A 59 -0.15 -6.85 12.51
C ILE A 59 0.80 -7.87 11.89
N SER A 60 2.12 -7.72 12.11
CA SER A 60 3.11 -8.69 11.64
C SER A 60 2.78 -10.11 12.09
N LYS A 61 2.40 -10.28 13.36
CA LYS A 61 1.96 -11.57 13.90
C LYS A 61 0.65 -12.06 13.27
N ALA A 62 -0.31 -11.15 13.06
CA ALA A 62 -1.61 -11.48 12.48
C ALA A 62 -1.54 -11.88 10.99
N ILE A 63 -0.59 -11.34 10.23
CA ILE A 63 -0.42 -11.65 8.80
C ILE A 63 0.50 -12.85 8.55
N GLY A 64 1.01 -13.49 9.60
CA GLY A 64 1.84 -14.69 9.52
C GLY A 64 3.32 -14.41 9.76
N TRP A 65 3.67 -14.22 11.04
CA TRP A 65 4.91 -14.75 11.63
C TRP A 65 4.76 -14.94 13.14
#